data_AF-A0A316JUY5-F1
#
_entry.id   AF-A0A316JUY5-F1
#
_cell.length_a   1.000
_cell.length_b   1.000
_cell.length_c   1.000
_cell.angle_alpha   90.00
_cell.angle_beta   90.00
_cell.angle_gamma   90.00
#
_symmetry.space_group_name_H-M   'P 1'
#
loop_
_entity.id
_entity.type
_entity.pdbx_description
1 polymer ?
#
loop_
_entity_poly.entity_id
_entity_poly.type
_entity_poly.pdbx_seq_one_letter_code
_entity_poly.pdbx_strand_id
1 'polypeptide(L)'
;MLLWPGQVLAAEVLQVRSGTLLQIGDRNRTYSVQLACVVVDPDDDAAAVDWIRKQLPRRSKVNLRPTGSADGVLIARINHLDGQANHDLGAELIASGLASSSGSC
;
A
#
# COMPACT_ATOMS: atom_id res chain seq x y z
N MET A 1 -26.99 6.28 -26.48
CA MET A 1 -26.63 5.71 -25.16
C MET A 1 -25.30 6.35 -24.75
N LEU A 2 -25.33 7.37 -23.90
CA LEU A 2 -24.15 8.14 -23.52
C LEU A 2 -23.42 7.36 -22.42
N LEU A 3 -22.24 6.81 -22.69
CA LEU A 3 -21.38 6.25 -21.64
C LEU A 3 -20.82 7.42 -20.83
N TRP A 4 -21.37 7.65 -19.63
CA TRP A 4 -20.68 8.48 -18.66
C TRP A 4 -19.35 7.80 -18.30
N PRO A 5 -18.20 8.50 -18.41
CA PRO A 5 -16.97 7.97 -17.87
C PRO A 5 -17.14 7.95 -16.35
N GLY A 6 -17.44 6.77 -15.80
CA GLY A 6 -17.37 6.56 -14.36
C GLY A 6 -15.99 7.01 -13.92
N GLN A 7 -15.92 8.04 -13.07
CA GLN A 7 -14.65 8.48 -12.52
C GLN A 7 -14.03 7.27 -11.82
N VAL A 8 -12.97 6.72 -12.40
CA VAL A 8 -12.17 5.68 -11.75
C VAL A 8 -11.55 6.37 -10.54
N LEU A 9 -12.18 6.22 -9.39
CA LEU A 9 -11.69 6.79 -8.15
C LEU A 9 -10.44 5.99 -7.77
N ALA A 10 -9.34 6.71 -7.58
CA ALA A 10 -8.13 6.14 -7.04
C ALA A 10 -8.39 5.62 -5.63
N ALA A 11 -7.77 4.49 -5.31
CA ALA A 11 -7.74 3.99 -3.95
C ALA A 11 -6.91 4.96 -3.09
N GLU A 12 -7.36 5.26 -1.88
CA GLU A 12 -6.72 6.22 -0.99
C GLU A 12 -6.28 5.53 0.30
N VAL A 13 -5.11 5.92 0.82
CA VAL A 13 -4.66 5.48 2.14
C VAL A 13 -5.53 6.12 3.21
N LEU A 14 -6.25 5.29 3.96
CA LEU A 14 -7.10 5.73 5.06
C LEU A 14 -6.34 5.68 6.38
N GLN A 15 -5.59 4.60 6.61
CA GLN A 15 -4.78 4.39 7.82
C GLN A 15 -3.57 3.47 7.53
N VAL A 16 -2.51 3.66 8.30
CA VAL A 16 -1.37 2.73 8.41
C VAL A 16 -1.53 2.00 9.75
N ARG A 17 -1.77 0.69 9.69
CA ARG A 17 -2.07 -0.15 10.87
C ARG A 17 -0.82 -0.83 11.44
N SER A 18 0.13 -1.20 10.58
CA SER A 18 1.47 -1.70 10.93
C SER A 18 2.45 -1.40 9.78
N GLY A 19 3.72 -1.79 9.92
CA GLY A 19 4.76 -1.65 8.89
C GLY A 19 4.49 -2.43 7.60
N THR A 20 3.51 -3.34 7.61
CA THR A 20 3.10 -4.11 6.43
C THR A 20 1.60 -4.07 6.14
N LEU A 21 0.77 -3.49 7.01
CA LEU A 21 -0.69 -3.49 6.85
C LEU A 21 -1.26 -2.07 6.75
N LEU A 22 -1.92 -1.77 5.63
CA LEU A 22 -2.58 -0.50 5.36
C LEU A 22 -4.07 -0.70 5.19
N GLN A 23 -4.87 0.25 5.68
CA GLN A 23 -6.27 0.36 5.34
C GLN A 23 -6.42 1.30 4.16
N ILE A 24 -6.94 0.79 3.06
CA ILE A 24 -7.05 1.51 1.78
C ILE A 24 -8.50 1.45 1.34
N GLY A 25 -9.02 2.53 0.80
CA GLY A 25 -10.40 2.54 0.33
C GLY A 25 -10.69 3.67 -0.62
N ASP A 26 -11.90 3.60 -1.16
CA ASP A 26 -12.52 4.68 -1.91
C ASP A 26 -13.84 5.07 -1.20
N ARG A 27 -14.70 5.85 -1.86
CA ARG A 27 -16.00 6.25 -1.29
C ARG A 27 -16.98 5.09 -1.09
N ASN A 28 -16.75 3.92 -1.69
CA ASN A 28 -17.65 2.78 -1.69
C ASN A 28 -17.14 1.61 -0.85
N ARG A 29 -15.82 1.35 -0.83
CA ARG A 29 -15.24 0.15 -0.20
C ARG A 29 -13.95 0.45 0.53
N THR A 30 -13.72 -0.31 1.61
CA THR A 30 -12.50 -0.27 2.43
C THR A 30 -11.93 -1.67 2.51
N TYR A 31 -10.62 -1.78 2.35
CA TYR A 31 -9.87 -3.03 2.38
C TYR A 31 -8.69 -2.91 3.35
N SER A 32 -8.41 -4.00 4.06
CA SER A 32 -7.10 -4.22 4.67
C SER A 32 -6.19 -4.78 3.59
N VAL A 33 -5.06 -4.12 3.36
CA VAL A 33 -4.09 -4.45 2.33
C VAL A 33 -2.74 -4.68 2.99
N GLN A 34 -2.23 -5.90 2.84
CA GLN A 34 -0.88 -6.26 3.25
C GLN A 34 0.10 -6.00 2.09
N LEU A 35 1.24 -5.37 2.41
CA LEU A 35 2.33 -5.19 1.47
C LEU A 35 2.87 -6.55 1.03
N ALA A 36 2.80 -6.79 -0.28
CA ALA A 36 3.43 -7.95 -0.89
C ALA A 36 4.95 -7.84 -0.78
N CYS A 37 5.63 -9.00 -0.72
CA CYS A 37 7.08 -9.11 -0.92
C CYS A 37 7.95 -8.49 0.18
N VAL A 38 7.36 -8.04 1.28
CA VAL A 38 8.02 -7.24 2.31
C VAL A 38 7.89 -7.95 3.66
N VAL A 39 8.99 -8.05 4.39
CA VAL A 39 9.05 -8.49 5.78
C VAL A 39 9.62 -7.35 6.60
N VAL A 40 8.92 -6.98 7.68
CA VAL A 40 9.36 -5.99 8.67
C VAL A 40 9.62 -6.74 9.97
N ASP A 41 10.78 -6.51 10.59
CA ASP A 41 11.07 -7.05 11.90
C ASP A 41 10.13 -6.41 12.95
N PRO A 42 9.55 -7.17 13.89
CA PRO A 42 8.72 -6.60 14.94
C PRO A 42 9.35 -5.43 15.70
N ASP A 43 10.68 -5.44 15.88
CA ASP A 43 11.40 -4.36 16.57
C ASP A 43 11.45 -3.05 15.74
N ASP A 44 11.30 -3.16 14.40
CA ASP A 44 11.30 -2.04 13.46
C ASP A 44 9.89 -1.55 13.07
N ASP A 45 8.82 -2.24 13.49
CA ASP A 45 7.45 -1.97 13.03
C ASP A 45 7.03 -0.52 13.28
N ALA A 46 7.33 0.05 14.45
CA ALA A 46 7.01 1.42 14.77
C ALA A 46 7.71 2.43 13.84
N ALA A 47 8.99 2.18 13.52
CA ALA A 47 9.76 3.02 12.61
C ALA A 47 9.24 2.89 11.16
N ALA A 48 8.88 1.67 10.74
CA ALA A 48 8.25 1.43 9.44
C ALA A 48 6.89 2.13 9.32
N VAL A 49 6.04 2.09 10.36
CA VAL A 49 4.75 2.80 10.39
C VAL A 49 4.94 4.30 10.22
N ASP A 50 5.88 4.90 10.96
CA ASP A 50 6.13 6.34 10.89
C ASP A 50 6.74 6.74 9.55
N TRP A 51 7.59 5.90 8.96
CA TRP A 51 8.12 6.10 7.63
C TRP A 51 7.02 6.04 6.56
N ILE A 52 6.15 5.02 6.60
CA ILE A 52 5.04 4.88 5.65
C ILE A 52 4.09 6.07 5.75
N ARG A 53 3.79 6.57 6.96
CA ARG A 53 2.95 7.77 7.12
C ARG A 53 3.56 9.03 6.51
N LYS A 54 4.89 9.13 6.45
CA LYS A 54 5.60 10.23 5.79
C LYS A 54 5.54 10.11 4.28
N GLN A 55 5.71 8.90 3.72
CA GLN A 55 5.65 8.68 2.27
C GLN A 55 4.22 8.73 1.72
N LEU A 56 3.28 8.13 2.45
CA LEU A 56 1.85 8.10 2.13
C LEU A 56 1.03 8.75 3.25
N PRO A 57 1.02 10.09 3.33
CA PRO A 57 0.10 10.81 4.19
C PRO A 57 -1.36 10.36 3.99
N ARG A 58 -2.20 10.61 4.99
CA ARG A 58 -3.62 10.24 4.90
C ARG A 58 -4.25 10.86 3.63
N ARG A 59 -5.07 10.06 2.93
CA ARG A 59 -5.71 10.37 1.64
C ARG A 59 -4.76 10.36 0.44
N SER A 60 -3.50 9.99 0.59
CA SER A 60 -2.62 9.73 -0.56
C SER A 60 -3.25 8.70 -1.49
N LYS A 61 -3.27 9.03 -2.78
CA LYS A 61 -3.80 8.15 -3.82
C LYS A 61 -2.77 7.12 -4.18
N VAL A 62 -3.21 5.88 -4.30
CA VAL A 62 -2.37 4.74 -4.61
C VAL A 62 -3.01 3.87 -5.69
N ASN A 63 -2.17 3.15 -6.40
CA ASN A 63 -2.57 2.06 -7.26
C ASN A 63 -2.23 0.74 -6.57
N LEU A 64 -3.18 -0.19 -6.54
CA LEU A 64 -2.97 -1.52 -5.99
C LEU A 64 -2.71 -2.50 -7.12
N ARG A 65 -1.67 -3.33 -6.98
CA ARG A 65 -1.40 -4.47 -7.85
C ARG A 65 -1.51 -5.75 -7.02
N PRO A 66 -2.69 -6.40 -6.99
CA PRO A 66 -2.91 -7.62 -6.24
C PRO A 66 -1.93 -8.73 -6.65
N THR A 67 -1.41 -9.44 -5.66
CA THR A 67 -0.60 -10.66 -5.86
C THR A 67 -1.27 -11.88 -5.25
N GLY A 68 -2.22 -11.70 -4.33
CA GLY A 68 -3.00 -12.77 -3.74
C GLY A 68 -3.84 -12.29 -2.56
N SER A 69 -4.26 -13.23 -1.73
CA SER A 69 -4.95 -12.96 -0.47
C SER A 69 -4.62 -14.05 0.54
N ALA A 70 -4.52 -13.68 1.82
CA ALA A 70 -4.37 -14.62 2.92
C ALA A 70 -5.34 -14.22 4.04
N ASP A 71 -6.07 -15.18 4.60
CA ASP A 71 -7.01 -14.97 5.72
C ASP A 71 -8.01 -13.80 5.49
N GLY A 72 -8.45 -13.63 4.24
CA GLY A 72 -9.37 -12.56 3.84
C GLY A 72 -8.74 -11.16 3.71
N VAL A 73 -7.43 -11.04 3.91
CA VAL A 73 -6.64 -9.81 3.68
C VAL A 73 -6.09 -9.81 2.26
N LEU A 74 -6.22 -8.69 1.56
CA LEU A 74 -5.65 -8.51 0.23
C LEU A 74 -4.14 -8.34 0.33
N ILE A 75 -3.36 -9.12 -0.44
CA ILE A 75 -1.92 -8.94 -0.56
C ILE A 75 -1.64 -8.26 -1.89
N ALA A 76 -0.96 -7.12 -1.87
CA ALA A 76 -0.72 -6.33 -3.06
C ALA A 76 0.57 -5.52 -2.99
N ARG A 77 1.14 -5.20 -4.16
CA ARG A 77 2.07 -4.08 -4.29
C ARG A 77 1.28 -2.77 -4.28
N ILE A 78 1.82 -1.76 -3.61
CA ILE A 78 1.20 -0.45 -3.44
C ILE A 78 2.11 0.57 -4.11
N ASN A 79 1.60 1.19 -5.18
CA ASN A 79 2.35 2.23 -5.88
C ASN A 79 1.71 3.59 -5.66
N HIS A 80 2.52 4.65 -5.57
CA HIS A 80 1.98 6.00 -5.53
C HIS A 80 1.21 6.31 -6.82
N LEU A 81 0.09 7.03 -6.67
CA LEU A 81 -0.69 7.54 -7.79
C LEU A 81 -0.66 9.08 -7.79
N ASP A 82 0.55 9.62 -7.93
CA ASP A 82 0.86 11.05 -7.99
C ASP A 82 1.31 11.52 -9.38
N GLY A 83 1.25 10.63 -10.39
CA GLY A 83 1.61 10.94 -11.77
C GLY A 83 3.10 10.85 -12.08
N GLN A 84 3.95 10.48 -11.10
CA GLN A 84 5.36 10.18 -11.31
C GLN A 84 5.58 8.68 -11.57
N ALA A 85 6.74 8.33 -12.14
CA ALA A 85 7.03 6.96 -12.54
C ALA A 85 7.21 6.03 -11.33
N ASN A 86 6.26 5.11 -11.16
CA ASN A 86 6.34 3.81 -10.48
C ASN A 86 7.14 3.75 -9.14
N HIS A 87 6.76 4.58 -8.18
CA HIS A 87 7.17 4.49 -6.77
C HIS A 87 6.45 3.33 -6.07
N ASP A 88 7.11 2.17 -5.98
CA ASP A 88 6.63 0.99 -5.24
C ASP A 88 7.01 1.13 -3.76
N LEU A 89 6.00 1.27 -2.90
CA LEU A 89 6.18 1.52 -1.46
C LEU A 89 7.01 0.41 -0.79
N GLY A 90 6.82 -0.84 -1.20
CA GLY A 90 7.53 -1.97 -0.61
C GLY A 90 9.01 -1.95 -0.96
N ALA A 91 9.32 -1.65 -2.23
CA ALA A 91 10.72 -1.49 -2.67
C ALA A 91 11.42 -0.32 -1.95
N GLU A 92 10.73 0.80 -1.77
CA GLU A 92 11.26 1.96 -1.07
C GLU A 92 11.45 1.70 0.43
N LEU A 93 10.54 0.95 1.07
CA LEU A 93 10.69 0.55 2.47
C LEU A 93 11.92 -0.35 2.65
N ILE A 94 12.14 -1.31 1.74
CA ILE A 94 13.36 -2.13 1.73
C ILE A 94 14.61 -1.26 1.53
N ALA A 95 14.57 -0.31 0.59
CA ALA A 95 15.70 0.60 0.34
C ALA A 95 16.01 1.51 1.53
N SER A 96 15.02 1.79 2.39
CA SER A 96 15.21 2.55 3.63
C SER A 96 15.89 1.75 4.76
N GLY A 97 16.04 0.43 4.60
CA GLY A 97 16.58 -0.47 5.61
C GLY A 97 15.59 -0.90 6.69
N LEU A 98 14.33 -0.46 6.60
CA LEU A 98 13.26 -0.79 7.55
C LEU A 98 12.52 -2.10 7.20
N ALA A 99 12.89 -2.75 6.10
CA ALA A 99 12.31 -4.01 5.69
C ALA A 99 13.28 -4.85 4.84
N SER A 100 12.98 -6.13 4.70
CA SER A 100 13.66 -7.07 3.82
C SER A 100 12.70 -7.65 2.78
N SER A 101 13.23 -8.08 1.64
CA SER A 101 12.45 -8.83 0.65
C SER A 101 12.11 -10.23 1.17
N SER A 102 10.87 -10.67 1.00
CA SER A 102 10.47 -12.05 1.29
C SER A 102 10.95 -13.06 0.23
N GLY A 103 11.60 -12.60 -0.85
CA GLY A 103 12.13 -13.42 -1.94
C GLY A 103 11.10 -14.17 -2.80
N SER A 104 9.82 -14.01 -2.49
CA SER A 104 8.70 -14.78 -3.07
C SER A 104 7.69 -13.81 -3.70
N CYS A 105 8.17 -13.10 -4.72
CA CYS A 105 7.44 -12.21 -5.62
C CYS A 105 8.23 -12.05 -6.93
#